data_AF-Q0ACH2-F1
#
_entry.id   AF-Q0ACH2-F1
#
_cell.length_a   1.000
_cell.length_b   1.000
_cell.length_c   1.000
_cell.angle_alpha   90.00
_cell.angle_beta   90.00
_cell.angle_gamma   90.00
#
_symmetry.space_group_name_H-M   'P 1'
#
loop_
_entity.id
_entity.type
_entity.pdbx_description
1 polymer ?
#
loop_
_entity_poly.entity_id
_entity_poly.type
_entity_poly.pdbx_seq_one_letter_code
_entity_poly.pdbx_strand_id
1 'polypeptide(L)'
;MRFTTTCAAVALVSGSLMGLPAHATVITYEWSAADMISNVFVDGEDGTKAAENGLFAGATRLRDGSSTGEGAARTYVESQHGQFIERYNFLAREGETLTSFNLWGLDGRGVQWGEDYKPLAWVDVTAPDGWSTGFFDAGPDGLGWFQNTNPDLGNYLAYNTPLFPWFSAPEDGGLPLVDDGTFDSLMFSATIEFDPDDAFWGEDTFGAPNDINSVLTAYFGGNLSSGDMLEGNMALRTAVPEPGTWLLMGMGLLAMGWMVRRRRPSAGAQGA
;
A
#
# COMPACT_ATOMS: atom_id res chain seq x y z
N MET A 1 33.48 -55.35 -19.82
CA MET A 1 33.65 -54.77 -18.47
C MET A 1 34.51 -53.52 -18.59
N ARG A 2 34.15 -52.47 -17.82
CA ARG A 2 34.69 -51.09 -17.74
C ARG A 2 33.84 -50.04 -18.48
N PHE A 3 32.79 -49.61 -17.77
CA PHE A 3 32.11 -48.33 -17.95
C PHE A 3 32.97 -47.24 -17.29
N THR A 4 33.30 -46.18 -18.01
CA THR A 4 33.89 -44.96 -17.47
C THR A 4 32.85 -43.85 -17.53
N THR A 5 32.13 -43.67 -16.43
CA THR A 5 31.17 -42.58 -16.23
C THR A 5 31.94 -41.32 -15.86
N THR A 6 31.89 -40.30 -16.72
CA THR A 6 32.52 -38.99 -16.47
C THR A 6 31.47 -38.10 -15.80
N CYS A 7 31.59 -37.88 -14.49
CA CYS A 7 30.78 -36.88 -13.77
C CYS A 7 31.32 -35.48 -14.11
N ALA A 8 30.53 -34.67 -14.82
CA ALA A 8 30.80 -33.24 -14.96
C ALA A 8 30.43 -32.55 -13.64
N ALA A 9 31.44 -32.06 -12.93
CA ALA A 9 31.26 -31.20 -11.77
C ALA A 9 30.78 -29.82 -12.24
N VAL A 10 29.58 -29.42 -11.81
CA VAL A 10 29.11 -28.03 -11.93
C VAL A 10 29.85 -27.23 -10.88
N ALA A 11 30.78 -26.38 -11.31
CA ALA A 11 31.46 -25.44 -10.44
C ALA A 11 30.46 -24.35 -10.01
N LEU A 12 30.10 -24.34 -8.73
CA LEU A 12 29.48 -23.19 -8.08
C LEU A 12 30.50 -22.05 -8.09
N VAL A 13 30.24 -21.03 -8.90
CA VAL A 13 30.95 -19.76 -8.81
C VAL A 13 30.44 -19.06 -7.55
N SER A 14 31.16 -19.21 -6.44
CA SER A 14 31.03 -18.37 -5.25
C SER A 14 31.56 -16.98 -5.59
N GLY A 15 30.70 -16.16 -6.18
CA GLY A 15 30.95 -14.73 -6.37
C GLY A 15 31.05 -14.03 -5.02
N SER A 16 32.21 -13.45 -4.77
CA SER A 16 32.47 -12.55 -3.64
C SER A 16 31.63 -11.29 -3.85
N LEU A 17 30.61 -11.10 -3.03
CA LEU A 17 29.88 -9.85 -2.88
C LEU A 17 30.82 -8.80 -2.25
N MET A 18 31.63 -8.16 -3.10
CA MET A 18 32.30 -6.91 -2.74
C MET A 18 31.25 -5.80 -2.73
N GLY A 19 31.31 -4.97 -1.68
CA GLY A 19 30.31 -3.95 -1.32
C GLY A 19 29.75 -3.19 -2.51
N LEU A 20 28.50 -3.49 -2.83
CA LEU A 20 27.63 -2.57 -3.55
C LEU A 20 27.29 -1.44 -2.57
N PRO A 21 27.24 -0.17 -3.00
CA PRO A 21 26.63 0.87 -2.18
C PRO A 21 25.24 0.40 -1.76
N ALA A 22 24.81 0.71 -0.53
CA ALA A 22 23.44 0.45 -0.09
C ALA A 22 22.50 1.10 -1.11
N HIS A 23 21.94 0.28 -2.00
CA HIS A 23 20.97 0.73 -2.97
C HIS A 23 19.67 0.93 -2.21
N ALA A 24 18.99 2.05 -2.47
CA ALA A 24 17.68 2.30 -1.89
C ALA A 24 16.75 1.10 -2.14
N THR A 25 15.94 0.79 -1.13
CA THR A 25 15.01 -0.33 -1.20
C THR A 25 13.73 0.15 -1.86
N VAL A 26 13.49 -0.28 -3.10
CA VAL A 26 12.29 0.07 -3.86
C VAL A 26 11.30 -1.08 -3.78
N ILE A 27 10.13 -0.84 -3.19
CA ILE A 27 9.10 -1.84 -2.94
C ILE A 27 7.75 -1.33 -3.40
N THR A 28 7.02 -2.18 -4.11
CA THR A 28 5.62 -1.96 -4.46
C THR A 28 4.72 -2.55 -3.39
N TYR A 29 3.76 -1.78 -2.90
CA TYR A 29 2.70 -2.26 -2.05
C TYR A 29 1.36 -2.17 -2.76
N GLU A 30 0.47 -3.09 -2.41
CA GLU A 30 -0.87 -3.20 -2.94
C GLU A 30 -1.90 -3.23 -1.80
N TRP A 31 -3.08 -2.70 -2.09
CA TRP A 31 -4.26 -2.77 -1.24
C TRP A 31 -5.51 -2.74 -2.12
N SER A 32 -6.61 -3.27 -1.59
CA SER A 32 -7.90 -3.26 -2.26
C SER A 32 -8.78 -2.10 -1.79
N ALA A 33 -9.83 -1.79 -2.53
CA ALA A 33 -10.90 -0.91 -2.06
C ALA A 33 -11.53 -1.44 -0.75
N ALA A 34 -11.52 -2.76 -0.52
CA ALA A 34 -12.09 -3.36 0.68
C ALA A 34 -11.26 -2.98 1.91
N ASP A 35 -9.93 -2.94 1.78
CA ASP A 35 -9.03 -2.51 2.85
C ASP A 35 -9.31 -1.05 3.28
N MET A 36 -9.72 -0.19 2.35
CA MET A 36 -10.03 1.22 2.60
C MET A 36 -11.42 1.45 3.21
N ILE A 37 -12.44 0.74 2.72
CA ILE A 37 -13.84 0.95 3.11
C ILE A 37 -14.25 0.02 4.27
N SER A 38 -13.37 -0.89 4.69
CA SER A 38 -13.59 -1.73 5.87
C SER A 38 -13.68 -0.87 7.14
N ASN A 39 -14.78 -1.04 7.89
CA ASN A 39 -14.99 -0.34 9.15
C ASN A 39 -14.94 -1.35 10.29
N VAL A 40 -13.84 -1.34 11.03
CA VAL A 40 -13.63 -2.19 12.20
C VAL A 40 -13.82 -1.35 13.45
N PHE A 41 -14.57 -1.87 14.42
CA PHE A 41 -14.90 -1.17 15.65
C PHE A 41 -14.09 -1.70 16.82
N VAL A 42 -13.60 -0.80 17.68
CA VAL A 42 -12.96 -1.11 18.96
C VAL A 42 -13.44 -0.13 20.02
N ASP A 43 -13.65 -0.64 21.24
CA ASP A 43 -14.18 0.15 22.36
C ASP A 43 -13.06 0.99 23.02
N GLY A 44 -12.54 1.96 22.26
CA GLY A 44 -11.56 2.94 22.75
C GLY A 44 -12.19 4.06 23.57
N GLU A 45 -11.39 4.68 24.43
CA GLU A 45 -11.83 5.80 25.29
C GLU A 45 -11.88 7.14 24.52
N ASP A 46 -12.65 8.11 25.02
CA ASP A 46 -12.69 9.45 24.43
C ASP A 46 -11.31 10.13 24.45
N GLY A 47 -10.91 10.65 23.29
CA GLY A 47 -9.62 11.33 23.11
C GLY A 47 -8.48 10.41 22.65
N THR A 48 -8.69 9.09 22.67
CA THR A 48 -7.69 8.12 22.20
C THR A 48 -7.56 8.12 20.67
N LYS A 49 -6.44 7.57 20.21
CA LYS A 49 -6.09 7.40 18.79
C LYS A 49 -6.38 5.98 18.31
N ALA A 50 -6.47 5.78 17.00
CA ALA A 50 -6.65 4.44 16.43
C ALA A 50 -5.50 3.50 16.85
N ALA A 51 -4.25 3.99 16.79
CA ALA A 51 -3.07 3.23 17.17
C ALA A 51 -3.07 2.84 18.67
N GLU A 52 -3.46 3.77 19.56
CA GLU A 52 -3.55 3.53 21.01
C GLU A 52 -4.54 2.41 21.36
N ASN A 53 -5.60 2.27 20.55
CA ASN A 53 -6.61 1.22 20.70
C ASN A 53 -6.27 -0.07 19.94
N GLY A 54 -5.05 -0.19 19.41
CA GLY A 54 -4.59 -1.38 18.70
C GLY A 54 -5.28 -1.62 17.35
N LEU A 55 -5.91 -0.59 16.77
CA LEU A 55 -6.62 -0.71 15.50
C LEU A 55 -5.77 -0.16 14.35
N PHE A 56 -5.01 -1.03 13.72
CA PHE A 56 -4.03 -0.70 12.68
C PHE A 56 -4.52 -0.91 11.24
N ALA A 57 -5.73 -1.44 11.06
CA ALA A 57 -6.39 -1.55 9.78
C ALA A 57 -7.91 -1.46 9.97
N GLY A 58 -8.58 -0.71 9.09
CA GLY A 58 -10.03 -0.51 9.13
C GLY A 58 -10.49 0.45 10.25
N ALA A 59 -9.58 1.20 10.86
CA ALA A 59 -9.96 2.36 11.67
C ALA A 59 -10.46 3.46 10.76
N THR A 60 -11.64 3.99 11.02
CA THR A 60 -12.26 5.00 10.16
C THR A 60 -12.72 6.20 10.97
N ARG A 61 -12.57 7.38 10.38
CA ARG A 61 -13.11 8.65 10.86
C ARG A 61 -13.84 9.36 9.73
N LEU A 62 -15.10 9.69 9.97
CA LEU A 62 -15.92 10.53 9.11
C LEU A 62 -15.93 11.96 9.63
N ARG A 63 -15.81 12.95 8.75
CA ARG A 63 -15.87 14.38 9.08
C ARG A 63 -16.87 15.11 8.18
N ASP A 64 -17.53 16.10 8.78
CA ASP A 64 -18.36 17.06 8.07
C ASP A 64 -17.50 18.12 7.37
N GLY A 65 -17.48 18.05 6.04
CA GLY A 65 -16.59 18.88 5.22
C GLY A 65 -15.11 18.81 5.61
N SER A 66 -14.36 19.87 5.26
CA SER A 66 -12.92 19.98 5.52
C SER A 66 -12.56 20.46 6.94
N SER A 67 -13.53 20.64 7.83
CA SER A 67 -13.30 21.25 9.15
C SER A 67 -12.74 20.27 10.19
N THR A 68 -11.72 20.68 10.94
CA THR A 68 -10.97 19.83 11.89
C THR A 68 -11.65 19.67 13.27
N GLY A 69 -12.90 20.10 13.42
CA GLY A 69 -13.61 20.24 14.71
C GLY A 69 -14.49 19.07 15.13
N GLU A 70 -15.22 19.28 16.24
CA GLU A 70 -16.10 18.36 17.03
C GLU A 70 -17.15 17.53 16.25
N GLY A 71 -17.24 17.65 14.93
CA GLY A 71 -18.19 16.92 14.07
C GLY A 71 -17.66 15.59 13.52
N ALA A 72 -16.60 15.02 14.08
CA ALA A 72 -16.05 13.77 13.61
C ALA A 72 -16.65 12.56 14.34
N ALA A 73 -17.05 11.54 13.58
CA ALA A 73 -17.45 10.24 14.12
C ALA A 73 -16.36 9.20 13.81
N ARG A 74 -16.06 8.31 14.76
CA ARG A 74 -14.92 7.38 14.67
C ARG A 74 -15.32 5.95 15.03
N THR A 75 -14.65 4.97 14.44
CA THR A 75 -14.84 3.54 14.76
C THR A 75 -13.98 3.04 15.92
N TYR A 76 -13.04 3.86 16.40
CA TYR A 76 -12.11 3.51 17.48
C TYR A 76 -12.40 4.27 18.79
N VAL A 77 -13.60 4.81 18.95
CA VAL A 77 -14.03 5.52 20.16
C VAL A 77 -15.46 5.09 20.48
N GLU A 78 -15.66 4.35 21.57
CA GLU A 78 -16.92 3.66 21.89
C GLU A 78 -18.12 4.62 21.90
N SER A 79 -17.94 5.79 22.53
CA SER A 79 -18.97 6.82 22.66
C SER A 79 -19.49 7.34 21.30
N GLN A 80 -18.71 7.15 20.22
CA GLN A 80 -18.98 7.65 18.88
C GLN A 80 -19.50 6.58 17.92
N HIS A 81 -19.52 5.30 18.31
CA HIS A 81 -19.93 4.20 17.42
C HIS A 81 -21.34 4.38 16.86
N GLY A 82 -22.30 4.77 17.71
CA GLY A 82 -23.69 5.03 17.27
C GLY A 82 -23.76 6.16 16.24
N GLN A 83 -23.07 7.26 16.49
CA GLN A 83 -23.00 8.42 15.58
C GLN A 83 -22.31 8.04 14.25
N PHE A 84 -21.25 7.22 14.31
CA PHE A 84 -20.55 6.74 13.12
C PHE A 84 -21.49 5.90 12.27
N ILE A 85 -22.14 4.89 12.87
CA ILE A 85 -23.06 3.99 12.15
C ILE A 85 -24.22 4.77 11.54
N GLU A 86 -24.80 5.74 12.27
CA GLU A 86 -25.88 6.58 11.73
C GLU A 86 -25.42 7.41 10.53
N ARG A 87 -24.28 8.11 10.66
CA ARG A 87 -23.73 8.95 9.57
C ARG A 87 -23.32 8.12 8.37
N TYR A 88 -22.58 7.04 8.59
CA TYR A 88 -22.10 6.15 7.53
C TYR A 88 -23.26 5.56 6.74
N ASN A 89 -24.29 5.04 7.43
CA ASN A 89 -25.49 4.51 6.78
C ASN A 89 -26.31 5.59 6.06
N PHE A 90 -26.32 6.82 6.57
CA PHE A 90 -26.95 7.94 5.88
C PHE A 90 -26.25 8.23 4.56
N LEU A 91 -24.93 8.44 4.57
CA LEU A 91 -24.12 8.71 3.38
C LEU A 91 -24.22 7.56 2.35
N ALA A 92 -24.13 6.31 2.82
CA ALA A 92 -24.32 5.13 2.00
C ALA A 92 -25.70 5.09 1.30
N ARG A 93 -26.79 5.46 2.00
CA ARG A 93 -28.14 5.50 1.41
C ARG A 93 -28.34 6.64 0.43
N GLU A 94 -27.68 7.77 0.63
CA GLU A 94 -27.68 8.90 -0.32
C GLU A 94 -26.84 8.61 -1.56
N GLY A 95 -26.13 7.48 -1.59
CA GLY A 95 -25.31 7.07 -2.73
C GLY A 95 -23.95 7.77 -2.78
N GLU A 96 -23.46 8.23 -1.62
CA GLU A 96 -22.15 8.87 -1.52
C GLU A 96 -21.04 7.88 -1.87
N THR A 97 -20.05 8.39 -2.62
CA THR A 97 -18.86 7.63 -3.02
C THR A 97 -17.58 8.34 -2.56
N LEU A 98 -16.54 7.57 -2.26
CA LEU A 98 -15.17 8.09 -2.16
C LEU A 98 -14.69 8.44 -3.56
N THR A 99 -14.51 9.74 -3.82
CA THR A 99 -14.18 10.27 -5.15
C THR A 99 -12.69 10.56 -5.30
N SER A 100 -11.98 10.81 -4.21
CA SER A 100 -10.54 11.02 -4.23
C SER A 100 -9.92 10.67 -2.89
N PHE A 101 -8.66 10.25 -2.90
CA PHE A 101 -7.87 10.05 -1.69
C PHE A 101 -6.37 10.16 -1.96
N ASN A 102 -5.60 10.14 -0.88
CA ASN A 102 -4.14 10.23 -0.90
C ASN A 102 -3.53 9.47 0.27
N LEU A 103 -2.22 9.20 0.18
CA LEU A 103 -1.41 8.65 1.27
C LEU A 103 -0.51 9.77 1.79
N TRP A 104 -0.86 10.33 2.95
CA TRP A 104 -0.22 11.57 3.43
C TRP A 104 0.94 11.32 4.37
N GLY A 105 0.81 10.47 5.39
CA GLY A 105 1.90 9.90 6.19
C GLY A 105 2.94 10.78 6.90
N LEU A 106 3.25 11.97 6.40
CA LEU A 106 4.51 12.69 6.61
C LEU A 106 4.39 13.88 7.58
N ASP A 107 3.19 14.24 8.03
CA ASP A 107 2.96 15.42 8.88
C ASP A 107 2.90 15.13 10.38
N GLY A 108 3.33 13.94 10.82
CA GLY A 108 3.28 13.51 12.22
C GLY A 108 1.87 13.15 12.72
N ARG A 109 0.86 13.09 11.83
CA ARG A 109 -0.44 12.51 12.17
C ARG A 109 -0.51 11.02 11.89
N GLY A 110 0.37 10.49 11.04
CA GLY A 110 0.46 9.05 10.71
C GLY A 110 0.58 8.16 11.95
N VAL A 111 1.34 8.60 12.97
CA VAL A 111 1.50 7.87 14.24
C VAL A 111 0.16 7.62 14.95
N GLN A 112 -0.79 8.55 14.85
CA GLN A 112 -2.14 8.38 15.44
C GLN A 112 -2.93 7.23 14.78
N TRP A 113 -2.50 6.84 13.58
CA TRP A 113 -3.07 5.78 12.75
C TRP A 113 -2.18 4.53 12.72
N GLY A 114 -1.02 4.54 13.37
CA GLY A 114 -0.06 3.43 13.42
C GLY A 114 1.01 3.46 12.34
N GLU A 115 1.11 4.54 11.56
CA GLU A 115 2.14 4.68 10.53
C GLU A 115 3.48 5.17 11.11
N ASP A 116 4.59 4.51 10.74
CA ASP A 116 5.95 4.85 11.20
C ASP A 116 6.99 4.95 10.07
N TYR A 117 6.62 4.89 8.79
CA TYR A 117 7.60 4.78 7.71
C TYR A 117 7.99 6.13 7.09
N LYS A 118 9.19 6.18 6.52
CA LYS A 118 9.82 7.36 5.91
C LYS A 118 10.21 7.07 4.45
N PRO A 119 9.33 7.37 3.49
CA PRO A 119 9.65 7.33 2.06
C PRO A 119 10.82 8.27 1.70
N LEU A 120 11.83 7.75 1.01
CA LEU A 120 12.80 8.57 0.26
C LEU A 120 12.21 9.12 -1.04
N ALA A 121 11.30 8.37 -1.66
CA ALA A 121 10.54 8.76 -2.85
C ALA A 121 9.25 7.95 -2.98
N TRP A 122 8.19 8.59 -3.47
CA TRP A 122 7.10 7.89 -4.12
C TRP A 122 7.47 7.76 -5.61
N VAL A 123 7.65 6.52 -6.07
CA VAL A 123 8.24 6.22 -7.38
C VAL A 123 7.16 6.07 -8.45
N ASP A 124 6.09 5.34 -8.12
CA ASP A 124 5.00 5.04 -9.05
C ASP A 124 3.70 4.76 -8.29
N VAL A 125 2.56 4.95 -8.96
CA VAL A 125 1.22 4.63 -8.42
C VAL A 125 0.30 4.10 -9.50
N THR A 126 -0.44 3.04 -9.17
CA THR A 126 -1.45 2.47 -10.05
C THR A 126 -2.81 2.40 -9.35
N ALA A 127 -3.88 2.43 -10.13
CA ALA A 127 -5.25 2.34 -9.64
C ALA A 127 -6.09 1.45 -10.58
N PRO A 128 -7.29 1.05 -10.15
CA PRO A 128 -8.23 0.31 -11.01
C PRO A 128 -8.60 1.09 -12.26
N ASP A 129 -9.06 0.37 -13.30
CA ASP A 129 -9.52 0.98 -14.54
C ASP A 129 -10.53 2.12 -14.30
N GLY A 130 -10.29 3.26 -14.94
CA GLY A 130 -11.12 4.46 -14.83
C GLY A 130 -10.69 5.44 -13.74
N TRP A 131 -9.86 5.02 -12.77
CA TRP A 131 -9.24 5.94 -11.82
C TRP A 131 -8.05 6.67 -12.44
N SER A 132 -7.90 7.94 -12.08
CA SER A 132 -6.72 8.75 -12.37
C SER A 132 -5.80 8.76 -11.16
N THR A 133 -4.49 8.78 -11.41
CA THR A 133 -3.45 8.85 -10.39
C THR A 133 -2.42 9.90 -10.72
N GLY A 134 -1.65 10.30 -9.72
CA GLY A 134 -0.47 11.11 -9.91
C GLY A 134 0.17 11.49 -8.60
N PHE A 135 1.01 12.52 -8.68
CA PHE A 135 1.66 13.09 -7.51
C PHE A 135 1.32 14.58 -7.40
N PHE A 136 1.03 15.05 -6.20
CA PHE A 136 0.90 16.48 -5.93
C PHE A 136 2.14 16.99 -5.22
N ASP A 137 2.62 18.16 -5.64
CA ASP A 137 3.70 18.89 -4.99
C ASP A 137 3.13 19.68 -3.82
N ALA A 138 3.50 19.33 -2.59
CA ALA A 138 3.12 20.09 -1.40
C ALA A 138 3.76 21.49 -1.39
N GLY A 139 4.85 21.71 -2.13
CA GLY A 139 5.60 22.95 -2.22
C GLY A 139 6.41 23.25 -0.94
N PRO A 140 7.42 24.13 -1.01
CA PRO A 140 8.19 24.57 0.16
C PRO A 140 7.36 25.40 1.16
N ASP A 141 6.28 26.02 0.68
CA ASP A 141 5.34 26.80 1.48
C ASP A 141 4.09 26.02 1.87
N GLY A 142 4.07 24.69 1.61
CA GLY A 142 3.09 23.72 2.10
C GLY A 142 1.73 24.34 2.31
N LEU A 143 0.90 24.48 1.24
CA LEU A 143 -0.51 24.97 1.26
C LEU A 143 -0.96 25.15 2.71
N GLY A 144 -1.17 26.34 3.29
CA GLY A 144 -1.11 26.62 4.75
C GLY A 144 -1.79 25.70 5.81
N TRP A 145 -2.42 24.60 5.42
CA TRP A 145 -2.79 23.41 6.20
C TRP A 145 -1.69 22.33 6.32
N PHE A 146 -0.57 22.44 5.59
CA PHE A 146 0.42 21.37 5.36
C PHE A 146 1.79 21.66 6.02
N GLN A 147 1.81 22.48 7.08
CA GLN A 147 3.03 22.71 7.85
C GLN A 147 3.19 21.61 8.88
N ASN A 148 4.31 20.88 8.81
CA ASN A 148 4.76 20.03 9.90
C ASN A 148 4.90 20.90 11.16
N THR A 149 3.99 20.74 12.12
CA THR A 149 3.98 21.51 13.37
C THR A 149 4.85 20.89 14.45
N ASN A 150 5.59 19.82 14.19
CA ASN A 150 6.46 19.20 15.20
C ASN A 150 7.80 19.96 15.28
N PRO A 151 8.03 20.79 16.33
CA PRO A 151 9.24 21.58 16.46
C PRO A 151 10.45 20.73 16.88
N ASP A 152 10.20 19.51 17.36
CA ASP A 152 11.23 18.60 17.89
C ASP A 152 11.92 17.78 16.78
N LEU A 153 11.35 17.75 15.56
CA LEU A 153 11.95 17.12 14.37
C LEU A 153 13.00 18.02 13.68
N GLY A 154 13.71 18.85 14.44
CA GLY A 154 14.57 19.94 13.97
C GLY A 154 15.29 19.66 12.66
N ASN A 155 15.03 20.46 11.62
CA ASN A 155 15.68 20.41 10.30
C ASN A 155 15.71 19.03 9.58
N TYR A 156 15.01 17.99 10.06
CA TYR A 156 14.92 16.69 9.38
C TYR A 156 14.01 16.71 8.13
N LEU A 157 13.41 17.85 7.81
CA LEU A 157 12.60 18.11 6.62
C LEU A 157 13.41 18.31 5.32
N ALA A 158 14.67 17.88 5.29
CA ALA A 158 15.52 17.91 4.09
C ALA A 158 15.48 16.59 3.29
N TYR A 159 14.39 15.81 3.40
CA TYR A 159 14.18 14.63 2.55
C TYR A 159 13.23 14.95 1.38
N ASN A 160 13.69 14.57 0.18
CA ASN A 160 13.36 15.08 -1.15
C ASN A 160 11.98 14.67 -1.72
N THR A 161 10.94 14.47 -0.91
CA THR A 161 9.62 14.06 -1.41
C THR A 161 8.56 15.13 -1.21
N PRO A 162 8.62 16.24 -1.97
CA PRO A 162 7.48 17.15 -2.00
C PRO A 162 6.26 16.50 -2.68
N LEU A 163 6.44 15.31 -3.28
CA LEU A 163 5.46 14.59 -4.06
C LEU A 163 4.76 13.52 -3.24
N PHE A 164 3.44 13.55 -3.23
CA PHE A 164 2.59 12.58 -2.55
C PHE A 164 1.59 11.97 -3.52
N PRO A 165 1.28 10.68 -3.39
CA PRO A 165 0.35 10.01 -4.28
C PRO A 165 -1.07 10.51 -4.05
N TRP A 166 -1.78 10.74 -5.14
CA TRP A 166 -3.22 10.97 -5.14
C TRP A 166 -3.91 10.05 -6.13
N PHE A 167 -5.18 9.78 -5.83
CA PHE A 167 -6.08 8.93 -6.57
C PHE A 167 -7.40 9.67 -6.73
N SER A 168 -7.97 9.68 -7.94
CA SER A 168 -9.27 10.31 -8.22
C SER A 168 -10.11 9.41 -9.11
N ALA A 169 -11.36 9.22 -8.71
CA ALA A 169 -12.40 8.60 -9.50
C ALA A 169 -12.77 9.47 -10.72
N PRO A 170 -13.43 8.90 -11.74
CA PRO A 170 -14.06 9.67 -12.81
C PRO A 170 -15.28 10.45 -12.28
N GLU A 171 -15.74 11.45 -13.03
CA GLU A 171 -16.78 12.43 -12.63
C GLU A 171 -18.09 11.80 -12.12
N ASP A 172 -18.50 10.66 -12.69
CA ASP A 172 -19.70 9.90 -12.29
C ASP A 172 -19.37 8.58 -11.55
N GLY A 173 -18.17 8.45 -11.00
CA GLY A 173 -17.68 7.23 -10.35
C GLY A 173 -17.34 7.38 -8.86
N GLY A 174 -16.57 6.41 -8.35
CA GLY A 174 -16.06 6.40 -6.98
C GLY A 174 -16.24 5.05 -6.31
N LEU A 175 -15.67 4.90 -5.10
CA LEU A 175 -15.92 3.72 -4.28
C LEU A 175 -17.19 3.98 -3.46
N PRO A 176 -18.28 3.22 -3.64
CA PRO A 176 -19.43 3.36 -2.78
C PRO A 176 -19.06 3.05 -1.32
N LEU A 177 -19.81 3.59 -0.36
CA LEU A 177 -19.60 3.27 1.06
C LEU A 177 -20.18 1.89 1.45
N VAL A 178 -20.80 1.18 0.50
CA VAL A 178 -21.31 -0.17 0.72
C VAL A 178 -20.58 -1.09 -0.24
N ASP A 179 -19.93 -2.13 0.30
CA ASP A 179 -19.35 -3.18 -0.51
C ASP A 179 -20.45 -3.93 -1.27
N ASP A 180 -20.39 -3.87 -2.59
CA ASP A 180 -21.29 -4.57 -3.51
C ASP A 180 -20.71 -5.91 -3.99
N GLY A 181 -19.61 -6.36 -3.37
CA GLY A 181 -18.88 -7.57 -3.69
C GLY A 181 -17.80 -7.38 -4.76
N THR A 182 -17.48 -6.14 -5.15
CA THR A 182 -16.44 -5.84 -6.14
C THR A 182 -15.14 -5.32 -5.53
N PHE A 183 -15.14 -4.95 -4.25
CA PHE A 183 -14.05 -4.19 -3.65
C PHE A 183 -12.72 -4.92 -3.63
N ASP A 184 -12.73 -6.23 -3.42
CA ASP A 184 -11.52 -7.08 -3.45
C ASP A 184 -10.83 -7.10 -4.82
N SER A 185 -11.55 -6.76 -5.90
CA SER A 185 -11.01 -6.72 -7.27
C SER A 185 -10.46 -5.34 -7.67
N LEU A 186 -10.77 -4.31 -6.89
CA LEU A 186 -10.34 -2.94 -7.14
C LEU A 186 -9.02 -2.69 -6.43
N MET A 187 -7.92 -3.04 -7.11
CA MET A 187 -6.57 -2.95 -6.57
C MET A 187 -5.90 -1.62 -6.87
N PHE A 188 -5.32 -1.03 -5.84
CA PHE A 188 -4.44 0.12 -5.91
C PHE A 188 -3.02 -0.31 -5.57
N SER A 189 -2.03 0.41 -6.07
CA SER A 189 -0.64 0.19 -5.68
C SER A 189 0.15 1.49 -5.57
N ALA A 190 1.19 1.45 -4.76
CA ALA A 190 2.20 2.48 -4.68
C ALA A 190 3.58 1.85 -4.57
N THR A 191 4.51 2.34 -5.37
CA THR A 191 5.92 1.97 -5.29
C THR A 191 6.67 3.04 -4.50
N ILE A 192 7.33 2.61 -3.43
CA ILE A 192 8.01 3.46 -2.47
C ILE A 192 9.48 3.10 -2.45
N GLU A 193 10.33 4.13 -2.51
CA GLU A 193 11.77 4.02 -2.28
C GLU A 193 12.06 4.34 -0.81
N PHE A 194 12.85 3.50 -0.15
CA PHE A 194 13.27 3.65 1.25
C PHE A 194 14.78 3.71 1.40
N ASP A 195 15.23 4.42 2.43
CA ASP A 195 16.58 4.31 2.95
C ASP A 195 16.65 3.03 3.79
N PRO A 196 17.40 1.99 3.37
CA PRO A 196 17.44 0.74 4.13
C PRO A 196 18.00 0.91 5.54
N ASP A 197 18.75 1.99 5.81
CA ASP A 197 19.36 2.25 7.12
C ASP A 197 18.49 3.17 8.00
N ASP A 198 17.50 3.88 7.43
CA ASP A 198 16.68 4.91 8.12
C ASP A 198 15.26 5.03 7.53
N ALA A 199 14.56 3.90 7.42
CA ALA A 199 13.23 3.83 6.81
C ALA A 199 12.07 4.15 7.75
N PHE A 200 12.33 4.38 9.04
CA PHE A 200 11.30 4.59 10.05
C PHE A 200 11.61 5.83 10.89
N TRP A 201 10.58 6.53 11.35
CA TRP A 201 10.75 7.68 12.25
C TRP A 201 11.15 7.25 13.66
N GLY A 202 10.83 6.00 14.03
CA GLY A 202 11.12 5.45 15.36
C GLY A 202 10.15 5.96 16.43
N GLU A 203 8.97 6.39 16.01
CA GLU A 203 7.91 6.85 16.89
C GLU A 203 7.21 5.65 17.56
N ASP A 204 6.61 5.88 18.73
CA ASP A 204 5.79 4.83 19.36
C ASP A 204 4.48 4.66 18.58
N THR A 205 4.45 3.66 17.70
CA THR A 205 3.25 3.30 16.93
C THR A 205 2.40 2.23 17.61
N PHE A 206 2.56 2.04 18.93
CA PHE A 206 1.73 1.14 19.74
C PHE A 206 1.75 -0.32 19.26
N GLY A 207 2.81 -0.72 18.56
CA GLY A 207 2.97 -2.06 17.99
C GLY A 207 2.29 -2.25 16.62
N ALA A 208 1.98 -1.16 15.91
CA ALA A 208 1.50 -1.24 14.55
C ALA A 208 2.45 -2.05 13.65
N PRO A 209 1.91 -2.90 12.75
CA PRO A 209 2.74 -3.72 11.88
C PRO A 209 3.39 -2.83 10.80
N ASN A 210 4.65 -2.50 11.01
CA ASN A 210 5.50 -1.74 10.10
C ASN A 210 6.78 -2.54 9.79
N ASP A 211 6.75 -3.25 8.67
CA ASP A 211 7.87 -3.99 8.09
C ASP A 211 7.88 -3.74 6.58
N ILE A 212 8.93 -3.06 6.13
CA ILE A 212 9.18 -2.71 4.73
C ILE A 212 9.02 -3.93 3.81
N ASN A 213 9.39 -5.13 4.24
CA ASN A 213 9.38 -6.31 3.37
C ASN A 213 8.07 -7.12 3.41
N SER A 214 7.07 -6.71 4.20
CA SER A 214 5.83 -7.47 4.29
C SER A 214 4.57 -6.61 4.38
N VAL A 215 4.51 -5.70 5.35
CA VAL A 215 3.31 -4.91 5.62
C VAL A 215 3.66 -3.55 6.19
N LEU A 216 3.04 -2.49 5.66
CA LEU A 216 3.06 -1.17 6.26
C LEU A 216 1.66 -0.78 6.72
N THR A 217 1.57 -0.15 7.88
CA THR A 217 0.35 0.53 8.29
C THR A 217 0.36 1.93 7.68
N ALA A 218 -0.63 2.24 6.85
CA ALA A 218 -0.71 3.52 6.17
C ALA A 218 -2.00 4.26 6.51
N TYR A 219 -1.87 5.56 6.72
CA TYR A 219 -2.97 6.50 6.80
C TYR A 219 -3.39 6.94 5.39
N PHE A 220 -4.70 7.03 5.17
CA PHE A 220 -5.28 7.70 4.01
C PHE A 220 -6.29 8.76 4.42
N GLY A 221 -6.38 9.82 3.62
CA GLY A 221 -7.44 10.81 3.68
C GLY A 221 -8.11 10.96 2.32
N GLY A 222 -9.43 11.06 2.28
CA GLY A 222 -10.17 11.22 1.04
C GLY A 222 -11.47 12.00 1.15
N ASN A 223 -11.97 12.43 0.00
CA ASN A 223 -13.21 13.21 -0.13
C ASN A 223 -14.35 12.32 -0.62
N LEU A 224 -15.50 12.49 0.00
CA LEU A 224 -16.76 11.96 -0.50
C LEU A 224 -17.37 12.91 -1.54
N SER A 225 -18.28 12.42 -2.38
CA SER A 225 -18.99 13.22 -3.39
C SER A 225 -19.75 14.43 -2.81
N SER A 226 -20.20 14.36 -1.55
CA SER A 226 -20.82 15.46 -0.80
C SER A 226 -19.86 16.56 -0.37
N GLY A 227 -18.54 16.31 -0.43
CA GLY A 227 -17.51 17.16 0.16
C GLY A 227 -17.14 16.80 1.60
N ASP A 228 -17.80 15.81 2.21
CA ASP A 228 -17.37 15.20 3.47
C ASP A 228 -16.01 14.50 3.32
N MET A 229 -15.35 14.23 4.44
CA MET A 229 -14.07 13.50 4.44
C MET A 229 -14.17 12.13 5.09
N LEU A 230 -13.51 11.16 4.46
CA LEU A 230 -13.24 9.83 4.99
C LEU A 230 -11.73 9.72 5.26
N GLU A 231 -11.38 9.48 6.51
CA GLU A 231 -10.01 9.26 6.96
C GLU A 231 -9.91 7.84 7.52
N GLY A 232 -8.81 7.15 7.29
CA GLY A 232 -8.65 5.82 7.85
C GLY A 232 -7.23 5.27 7.80
N ASN A 233 -7.07 4.06 8.31
CA ASN A 233 -5.84 3.30 8.15
C ASN A 233 -6.07 1.94 7.47
N MET A 234 -5.03 1.48 6.80
CA MET A 234 -5.04 0.22 6.08
C MET A 234 -3.65 -0.44 6.12
N ALA A 235 -3.64 -1.76 5.91
CA ALA A 235 -2.42 -2.52 5.76
C ALA A 235 -2.02 -2.58 4.28
N LEU A 236 -0.95 -1.86 3.92
CA LEU A 236 -0.32 -1.99 2.62
C LEU A 236 0.52 -3.26 2.61
N ARG A 237 0.23 -4.19 1.70
CA ARG A 237 0.97 -5.46 1.63
C ARG A 237 1.97 -5.37 0.51
N THR A 238 3.19 -5.86 0.72
CA THR A 238 4.15 -5.92 -0.40
C THR A 238 3.52 -6.71 -1.53
N ALA A 239 3.42 -6.09 -2.70
CA ALA A 239 3.11 -6.79 -3.93
C ALA A 239 4.21 -7.83 -4.07
N VAL A 240 3.88 -9.11 -3.87
CA VAL A 240 4.85 -10.17 -4.12
C VAL A 240 5.06 -10.10 -5.62
N PRO A 241 6.19 -9.56 -6.12
CA PRO A 241 6.41 -9.65 -7.54
C PRO A 241 6.45 -11.15 -7.80
N GLU A 242 5.97 -11.61 -8.95
CA GLU A 242 6.14 -13.02 -9.31
C GLU A 242 7.46 -13.23 -10.09
N PRO A 243 8.69 -12.81 -9.68
CA PRO A 243 9.86 -13.07 -10.52
C PRO A 243 10.17 -14.58 -10.55
N GLY A 244 9.71 -15.33 -9.54
CA GLY A 244 9.83 -16.79 -9.49
C GLY A 244 8.89 -17.51 -10.45
N THR A 245 7.61 -17.12 -10.53
CA THR A 245 6.60 -17.87 -11.29
C THR A 245 6.86 -17.80 -12.79
N TRP A 246 7.21 -16.63 -13.32
CA TRP A 246 7.53 -16.47 -14.74
C TRP A 246 8.82 -17.19 -15.13
N LEU A 247 9.85 -17.12 -14.28
CA LEU A 247 11.11 -17.84 -14.51
C LEU A 247 10.92 -19.36 -14.41
N LEU A 248 10.18 -19.85 -13.40
CA LEU A 248 9.87 -21.27 -13.22
C LEU A 248 8.98 -21.79 -14.34
N MET A 249 7.98 -21.02 -14.77
CA MET A 249 7.12 -21.35 -15.90
C MET A 249 7.92 -21.35 -17.22
N GLY A 250 8.78 -20.35 -17.43
CA GLY A 250 9.68 -20.29 -18.58
C GLY A 250 10.64 -21.48 -18.64
N MET A 251 11.27 -21.83 -17.51
CA MET A 251 12.12 -23.03 -17.42
C MET A 251 11.32 -24.33 -17.61
N GLY A 252 10.11 -24.42 -17.05
CA GLY A 252 9.21 -25.57 -17.19
C GLY A 252 8.79 -25.81 -18.64
N LEU A 253 8.42 -24.75 -19.37
CA LEU A 253 8.05 -24.80 -20.79
C LEU A 253 9.24 -25.20 -21.68
N LEU A 254 10.44 -24.67 -21.40
CA LEU A 254 11.67 -25.05 -22.11
C LEU A 254 12.02 -26.54 -21.90
N ALA A 255 11.88 -27.04 -20.67
CA ALA A 255 12.12 -28.44 -20.35
C ALA A 255 11.13 -29.37 -21.07
N MET A 256 9.84 -29.01 -21.12
CA MET A 256 8.81 -29.77 -21.85
C MET A 256 9.06 -29.77 -23.36
N GLY A 257 9.39 -28.62 -23.96
CA GLY A 257 9.72 -28.52 -25.39
C GLY A 257 10.91 -29.40 -25.79
N TRP A 258 11.94 -29.47 -24.95
CA TRP A 258 13.10 -30.34 -25.17
C TRP A 258 12.74 -31.84 -25.09
N MET A 259 11.88 -32.23 -24.15
CA MET A 259 11.40 -33.62 -24.03
C MET A 259 10.55 -34.05 -25.23
N VAL A 260 9.67 -33.18 -25.72
CA VAL A 260 8.84 -33.46 -26.92
C VAL A 260 9.72 -33.61 -28.16
N ARG A 261 10.77 -32.78 -28.32
CA ARG A 261 11.72 -32.89 -29.44
C ARG A 261 12.47 -34.24 -29.44
N ARG A 262 12.78 -34.79 -28.27
CA ARG A 262 13.43 -36.10 -28.13
C ARG A 262 12.52 -37.29 -28.43
N ARG A 263 11.19 -37.11 -28.37
CA ARG A 263 10.21 -38.18 -28.61
C ARG A 263 9.78 -38.32 -30.06
N ARG A 264 10.22 -37.45 -30.98
CA ARG A 264 9.96 -37.64 -32.42
C ARG A 264 10.81 -38.83 -32.90
N PRO A 265 10.20 -39.98 -33.24
CA PRO A 265 10.93 -41.06 -33.88
C PRO A 265 11.42 -40.52 -35.22
N SER A 266 12.70 -40.70 -35.52
CA SER A 266 13.21 -40.49 -36.88
C SER A 266 12.37 -41.36 -37.80
N ALA A 267 11.50 -40.74 -38.61
CA ALA A 267 10.80 -41.39 -39.70
C ALA A 267 11.85 -41.75 -40.76
N GLY A 268 12.60 -42.81 -40.49
CA GLY A 268 13.56 -43.41 -41.40
C GLY A 268 12.80 -44.19 -42.47
N ALA A 269 12.72 -43.56 -43.64
CA ALA A 269 12.87 -44.16 -44.96
C ALA A 269 12.20 -45.53 -45.20
N GLN A 270 10.95 -45.50 -45.68
CA GLN A 270 10.49 -46.49 -46.65
C GLN A 270 10.77 -45.95 -48.05
N GLY A 271 11.59 -46.64 -48.83
CA GLY A 271 11.75 -46.34 -50.25
C GLY A 271 13.09 -46.78 -50.85
N ALA A 272 13.22 -48.08 -51.13
CA ALA A 272 13.81 -48.67 -52.35
C ALA A 272 13.89 -50.19 -52.18
#